data_AF-A0A2T3BF60-F1
#
_entry.id   AF-A0A2T3BF60-F1
#
_cell.length_a   1.000
_cell.length_b   1.000
_cell.length_c   1.000
_cell.angle_alpha   90.00
_cell.angle_beta   90.00
_cell.angle_gamma   90.00
#
_symmetry.space_group_name_H-M   'P 1'
#
loop_
_entity.id
_entity.type
_entity.pdbx_description
1 polymer ?
#
loop_
_entity_poly.entity_id
_entity_poly.type
_entity_poly.pdbx_seq_one_letter_code
_entity_poly.pdbx_strand_id
1 'polypeptide(L)' 'MKIHRIDRLEAEVPLWATDIFMNGVAETCAELGITICAHIPLGAGMLRYGIRSPKTWGMTITASPPLPEHESRKLGVG' A
#
# COMPACT_ATOMS: atom_id res chain seq x y z
N MET A 1 3.88 -25.79 -26.93
CA MET A 1 3.99 -24.92 -25.73
C MET A 1 4.13 -23.48 -26.22
N LYS A 2 3.24 -22.57 -25.80
CA LYS A 2 3.23 -21.18 -26.28
C LYS A 2 3.84 -20.28 -25.20
N ILE A 3 4.86 -19.53 -25.57
CA ILE A 3 5.57 -18.61 -24.67
C ILE A 3 4.96 -17.22 -24.83
N HIS A 4 4.74 -16.55 -23.71
CA HIS A 4 4.20 -15.20 -23.64
C HIS A 4 5.16 -14.30 -22.87
N ARG A 5 5.21 -13.01 -23.23
CA ARG A 5 5.97 -12.02 -22.47
C ARG A 5 5.20 -11.67 -21.20
N ILE A 6 5.93 -11.39 -20.14
CA ILE A 6 5.41 -10.80 -18.92
C ILE A 6 5.35 -9.28 -19.15
N ASP A 7 4.20 -8.66 -18.90
CA ASP A 7 3.99 -7.21 -19.09
C ASP A 7 4.20 -6.43 -17.79
N ARG A 8 3.90 -7.06 -16.65
CA ARG A 8 3.87 -6.41 -15.34
C ARG A 8 4.27 -7.35 -14.21
N LEU A 9 4.93 -6.79 -13.21
CA LEU A 9 5.23 -7.41 -11.92
C LEU A 9 4.49 -6.67 -10.81
N GLU A 10 3.71 -7.38 -9.99
CA GLU A 10 3.18 -6.83 -8.74
C GLU A 10 4.15 -7.16 -7.60
N ALA A 11 4.53 -6.16 -6.81
CA ALA A 11 5.46 -6.33 -5.69
C ALA A 11 5.15 -5.34 -4.57
N GLU A 12 5.45 -5.71 -3.32
CA GLU A 12 5.36 -4.78 -2.19
C GLU A 12 6.51 -3.76 -2.24
N VAL A 13 6.16 -2.47 -2.21
CA VAL A 13 7.16 -1.38 -2.19
C VAL A 13 6.77 -0.29 -1.18
N PRO A 14 6.72 -0.59 0.13
CA PRO A 14 6.59 0.43 1.17
C PRO A 14 7.90 1.20 1.37
N LEU A 15 7.86 2.38 2.00
CA LEU A 15 9.05 3.24 2.18
C LEU A 15 10.23 2.56 2.91
N TRP A 16 9.97 1.53 3.73
CA TRP A 16 10.99 0.85 4.53
C TRP A 16 11.44 -0.50 3.98
N ALA A 17 10.81 -1.02 2.92
CA ALA A 17 11.22 -2.29 2.30
C ALA A 17 11.62 -2.02 0.85
N THR A 18 12.92 -1.75 0.66
CA THR A 18 13.51 -1.32 -0.61
C THR A 18 14.28 -2.45 -1.31
N ASP A 19 14.10 -3.70 -0.88
CA ASP A 19 14.85 -4.86 -1.38
C ASP A 19 14.75 -5.04 -2.90
N ILE A 20 13.59 -4.69 -3.49
CA ILE A 20 13.36 -4.75 -4.94
C ILE A 20 14.39 -3.96 -5.76
N PHE A 21 14.96 -2.91 -5.17
CA PHE A 21 15.97 -2.06 -5.82
C PHE A 21 17.40 -2.59 -5.66
N MET A 22 17.62 -3.58 -4.80
CA MET A 22 18.95 -4.11 -4.47
C MET A 22 19.14 -5.56 -4.90
N ASN A 23 18.06 -6.30 -5.12
CA ASN A 23 18.08 -7.73 -5.46
C ASN A 23 18.04 -8.02 -6.98
N GLY A 24 18.17 -7.00 -7.82
CA GLY A 24 18.16 -7.12 -9.30
C GLY A 24 16.77 -7.22 -9.94
N VAL A 25 15.69 -7.28 -9.15
CA VAL A 25 14.32 -7.37 -9.69
C VAL A 25 13.95 -6.09 -10.44
N ALA A 26 14.17 -4.92 -9.85
CA ALA A 26 13.86 -3.65 -10.51
C ALA A 26 14.71 -3.44 -11.78
N GLU A 27 15.99 -3.81 -11.73
CA GLU A 27 16.90 -3.76 -12.88
C GLU A 27 16.40 -4.65 -14.02
N THR A 28 16.09 -5.91 -13.73
CA THR A 28 15.53 -6.86 -14.72
C THR A 28 14.22 -6.33 -15.32
N CYS A 29 13.34 -5.76 -14.49
CA CYS A 29 12.08 -5.19 -14.98
C CYS A 29 12.33 -4.01 -15.93
N ALA A 30 13.31 -3.16 -15.62
CA ALA A 30 13.69 -2.05 -16.49
C ALA A 30 14.28 -2.54 -17.83
N GLU A 31 15.17 -3.53 -17.80
CA GLU A 31 15.79 -4.11 -19.00
C GLU A 31 14.77 -4.78 -19.94
N LEU A 32 13.80 -5.48 -19.37
CA LEU A 32 12.80 -6.23 -20.13
C LEU A 32 11.55 -5.42 -20.50
N GLY A 33 11.46 -4.17 -20.03
CA GLY A 33 10.29 -3.31 -20.23
C GLY A 33 9.05 -3.76 -19.44
N ILE A 34 9.25 -4.41 -18.29
CA ILE A 34 8.18 -4.89 -17.40
C ILE A 34 7.82 -3.77 -16.43
N THR A 35 6.54 -3.41 -16.35
CA THR A 35 6.07 -2.38 -15.41
C THR A 35 5.99 -2.96 -14.00
N ILE A 36 6.51 -2.25 -12.99
CA ILE A 36 6.31 -2.61 -11.58
C ILE A 36 5.04 -1.94 -11.06
N CYS A 37 4.10 -2.74 -10.57
CA CYS A 37 2.93 -2.28 -9.82
C CYS A 37 3.17 -2.49 -8.33
N ALA A 38 3.37 -1.38 -7.61
CA ALA A 38 3.55 -1.41 -6.17
C ALA A 38 2.23 -1.76 -5.47
N HIS A 39 2.19 -2.94 -4.86
CA HIS A 39 1.18 -3.31 -3.87
C HIS A 39 1.51 -2.62 -2.55
N ILE A 40 0.48 -2.18 -1.81
CA ILE A 40 0.58 -1.55 -0.47
C ILE A 40 1.67 -0.48 -0.28
N PRO A 41 1.75 0.56 -1.13
CA PRO A 41 2.81 1.58 -1.02
C PRO A 41 2.77 2.36 0.32
N LEU A 42 1.61 2.42 0.99
CA LEU A 42 1.45 3.04 2.32
C LEU A 42 1.65 2.06 3.49
N GLY A 43 2.13 0.85 3.21
CA GLY A 43 2.35 -0.24 4.16
C GLY A 43 1.13 -0.52 5.05
N ALA A 44 0.05 -0.97 4.41
CA ALA A 44 -1.24 -1.25 5.06
C ALA A 44 -1.84 -0.05 5.84
N GLY A 45 -1.49 1.18 5.46
CA GLY A 45 -2.01 2.39 6.08
C GLY A 45 -1.11 2.96 7.17
N MET A 46 0.07 2.38 7.44
CA MET A 46 1.02 2.91 8.44
C MET A 46 1.46 4.34 8.11
N LEU A 47 1.53 4.68 6.83
CA LEU A 47 1.90 6.01 6.33
C LEU A 47 0.70 6.92 6.10
N ARG A 48 -0.50 6.53 6.55
CA ARG A 48 -1.67 7.40 6.49
C ARG A 48 -1.49 8.55 7.50
N TYR A 49 -1.95 9.73 7.10
CA TYR A 49 -2.08 10.87 8.02
C TYR A 49 -2.87 10.46 9.29
N GLY A 50 -2.44 10.95 10.45
CA GLY A 50 -3.15 10.75 11.72
C GLY A 50 -2.63 9.62 12.60
N ILE A 51 -1.80 8.70 12.08
CA ILE A 51 -1.17 7.66 12.88
C ILE A 51 0.02 8.26 13.63
N ARG A 52 -0.13 8.44 14.95
CA ARG A 52 0.88 9.09 15.82
C ARG A 52 1.39 8.20 16.94
N SER A 53 0.76 7.04 17.15
CA SER A 53 1.12 6.09 18.19
C SER A 53 0.63 4.67 17.85
N PRO A 54 1.22 3.61 18.45
CA PRO A 54 0.72 2.24 18.31
C PRO A 54 -0.74 2.06 18.76
N LYS A 55 -1.21 2.90 19.69
CA LYS A 55 -2.63 2.89 20.12
C LYS A 55 -3.55 3.37 19.00
N THR A 56 -3.16 4.42 18.29
CA THR A 56 -3.89 4.94 17.12
C THR A 56 -3.89 3.94 15.96
N TRP A 57 -2.78 3.20 15.79
CA TRP A 57 -2.67 2.09 14.85
C TRP A 57 -3.68 0.98 15.17
N GLY A 58 -3.71 0.52 16.42
CA GLY A 58 -4.63 -0.52 16.89
C GLY A 58 -6.12 -0.18 16.68
N MET A 59 -6.49 1.10 16.76
CA MET A 59 -7.85 1.55 16.45
C MET A 59 -8.16 1.51 14.95
N THR A 60 -7.19 1.76 14.07
CA THR A 60 -7.42 1.80 12.60
C THR A 60 -7.61 0.41 12.00
N ILE A 61 -6.92 -0.61 12.53
CA ILE A 61 -7.07 -2.00 12.09
C ILE A 61 -8.37 -2.65 12.58
N THR A 62 -8.99 -2.09 13.62
CA THR A 62 -10.19 -2.63 14.27
C THR A 62 -11.44 -1.80 14.04
N ALA A 63 -11.32 -0.53 13.67
CA ALA A 63 -12.43 0.34 13.36
C ALA A 63 -12.35 0.76 11.88
N SER A 64 -13.44 0.55 11.14
CA SER A 64 -13.73 1.36 9.96
C SER A 64 -13.48 2.83 10.31
N PRO A 65 -12.83 3.62 9.44
CA PRO A 65 -12.54 5.01 9.76
C PRO A 65 -13.83 5.70 10.23
N PRO A 66 -13.82 6.40 11.38
CA PRO A 66 -15.00 7.11 11.84
C PRO A 66 -15.41 8.09 10.73
N LEU A 67 -16.69 8.06 10.39
CA LEU A 67 -17.24 8.91 9.34
C LEU A 67 -16.88 10.37 9.64
N PRO A 68 -16.60 11.19 8.60
CA PRO A 68 -16.38 12.61 8.80
C PRO A 68 -17.50 13.20 9.66
N GLU A 69 -17.18 14.11 10.59
CA GLU A 69 -18.13 14.72 11.55
C GLU A 69 -19.46 15.16 10.90
N HIS A 70 -19.40 15.68 9.66
CA HIS A 70 -20.58 16.11 8.92
C HIS A 70 -21.52 14.97 8.49
N GLU A 71 -21.00 13.75 8.30
CA GLU A 71 -21.78 12.54 8.02
C GLU A 71 -22.25 11.86 9.30
N SER A 72 -21.42 11.85 10.34
CA SER A 72 -21.79 11.33 11.67
C SER A 72 -23.02 12.04 12.24
N ARG A 73 -23.13 13.36 12.02
CA ARG A 73 -24.33 14.15 12.39
C ARG A 73 -25.57 13.79 11.58
N LYS A 74 -25.43 13.43 10.30
CA LYS A 74 -26.56 13.01 9.47
C LYS A 74 -27.12 11.66 9.89
N LEU A 75 -26.27 10.81 10.48
CA LEU A 75 -26.62 9.45 10.90
C LEU A 75 -26.97 9.35 12.40
N GLY A 76 -26.91 10.46 13.14
CA GLY A 76 -27.37 10.51 14.54
C GLY A 76 -26.53 9.68 15.53
N VAL A 77 -25.29 9.36 15.17
CA VAL A 77 -24.36 8.53 15.99
C VAL A 77 -23.43 9.38 16.86
N GLY A 78 -23.92 10.52 17.37
CA GLY A 78 -23.19 11.41 18.29
C GLY A 78 -23.37 11.04 19.75
#